data_AF-A0A0K1P5W6-F1
#
_entry.id   AF-A0A0K1P5W6-F1
#
_cell.length_a   1.000
_cell.length_b   1.000
_cell.length_c   1.000
_cell.angle_alpha   90.00
_cell.angle_beta   90.00
_cell.angle_gamma   90.00
#
_symmetry.space_group_name_H-M   'P 1'
#
loop_
_entity.id
_entity.type
_entity.pdbx_description
1 polymer ?
#
loop_
_entity_poly.entity_id
_entity_poly.type
_entity_poly.pdbx_seq_one_letter_code
_entity_poly.pdbx_strand_id
1 'polypeptide(L)'
;MNNEIKIVKSRTKKILIITIISLFFSIAGLIGFIFLYKDFRKMYLLAPLFLFLIFLICCILSLIGGLIFLFKNRKLDSLKKLKAKTALELGIFYFKILSIIEQFTNLSAKNASLNKGDEYEEKK
;
A
#
# COMPACT_ATOMS: atom_id res chain seq x y z
N MET A 1 28.18 3.41 -11.13
CA MET A 1 26.92 3.51 -10.35
C MET A 1 25.78 3.69 -11.36
N ASN A 2 24.77 2.82 -11.35
CA ASN A 2 23.75 2.79 -12.39
C ASN A 2 23.02 4.15 -12.50
N ASN A 3 22.83 4.68 -13.72
CA ASN A 3 22.29 6.04 -13.93
C ASN A 3 20.88 6.22 -13.33
N GLU A 4 20.07 5.15 -13.32
CA GLU A 4 18.74 5.11 -12.70
C GLU A 4 18.77 5.42 -11.20
N ILE A 5 19.74 4.87 -10.46
CA ILE A 5 19.91 5.11 -9.02
C ILE A 5 20.25 6.57 -8.76
N LYS A 6 21.03 7.19 -9.65
CA LYS A 6 21.44 8.60 -9.54
C LYS A 6 20.23 9.52 -9.75
N ILE A 7 19.36 9.20 -10.71
CA ILE A 7 18.11 9.94 -10.98
C ILE A 7 17.16 9.82 -9.79
N VAL A 8 16.89 8.60 -9.31
CA VAL A 8 15.99 8.38 -8.16
C VAL A 8 16.51 9.15 -6.94
N LYS A 9 17.81 9.03 -6.62
CA LYS A 9 18.43 9.73 -5.48
C LYS A 9 18.29 11.26 -5.61
N SER A 10 18.43 11.82 -6.81
CA SER A 10 18.27 13.26 -7.03
C SER A 10 16.81 13.72 -6.84
N ARG A 11 15.84 12.93 -7.31
CA ARG A 11 14.41 13.21 -7.15
C ARG A 11 13.98 13.09 -5.69
N THR A 12 14.41 12.04 -4.99
CA THR A 12 14.11 11.86 -3.56
C THR A 12 14.69 12.99 -2.70
N LYS A 13 15.90 13.48 -3.02
CA LYS A 13 16.47 14.66 -2.34
C LYS A 13 15.63 15.91 -2.55
N LYS A 14 15.18 16.18 -3.79
CA LYS A 14 14.30 17.33 -4.09
C LYS A 14 12.99 17.24 -3.31
N ILE A 15 12.38 16.06 -3.31
CA ILE A 15 11.15 15.79 -2.55
C ILE A 15 11.39 16.07 -1.06
N LEU A 16 12.46 15.51 -0.47
CA LEU A 16 12.79 15.69 0.95
C LEU A 16 12.99 17.16 1.33
N ILE A 17 13.65 17.96 0.49
CA ILE A 17 13.81 19.41 0.72
C ILE A 17 12.44 20.11 0.73
N ILE A 18 11.57 19.80 -0.24
CA ILE A 18 10.22 20.36 -0.31
C ILE A 18 9.40 19.96 0.93
N THR A 19 9.51 18.71 1.40
CA THR A 19 8.80 18.24 2.59
C THR A 19 9.27 18.97 3.85
N ILE A 20 10.58 19.22 4.00
CA ILE A 20 11.13 19.97 5.14
C ILE A 20 10.63 21.42 5.14
N ILE A 21 10.62 22.09 3.98
CA ILE A 21 10.10 23.45 3.85
C ILE A 21 8.60 23.49 4.19
N SER A 22 7.82 22.52 3.70
CA SER A 22 6.39 22.39 3.99
C SER A 22 6.10 22.16 5.49
N LEU A 23 6.95 21.37 6.16
CA LEU A 23 6.87 21.17 7.61
C LEU A 23 7.08 22.49 8.35
N PHE A 24 8.10 23.26 7.98
CA PHE A 24 8.40 24.54 8.63
C PHE A 24 7.24 25.53 8.49
N PHE A 25 6.63 25.58 7.30
CA PHE A 25 5.43 26.38 7.05
C PHE A 25 4.22 25.92 7.87
N SER A 26 4.04 24.61 8.03
CA SER A 26 2.95 24.03 8.82
C SER A 26 3.09 24.37 10.31
N ILE A 27 4.30 24.30 10.86
CA ILE A 27 4.57 24.66 12.26
C ILE A 27 4.37 26.16 12.49
N ALA A 28 4.89 27.00 11.59
CA ALA A 28 4.69 28.45 11.66
C ALA A 28 3.21 28.83 11.57
N GLY A 29 2.44 28.15 10.70
CA GLY A 29 0.99 28.31 10.61
C GLY A 29 0.27 27.92 11.88
N LEU A 30 0.69 26.84 12.55
CA LEU A 30 0.11 26.38 13.81
C LEU A 30 0.34 27.39 14.94
N ILE A 31 1.57 27.89 15.07
CA ILE A 31 1.94 28.92 16.06
C ILE A 31 1.18 30.23 15.78
N GLY A 32 1.12 30.65 14.51
CA GLY A 32 0.37 31.84 14.11
C GLY A 32 -1.12 31.71 14.41
N PHE A 33 -1.71 30.53 14.18
CA PHE A 33 -3.12 30.26 14.47
C PHE A 33 -3.42 30.31 15.97
N ILE A 34 -2.53 29.77 16.81
CA ILE A 34 -2.64 29.86 18.29
C ILE A 34 -2.59 31.32 18.75
N PHE A 35 -1.74 32.15 18.13
CA PHE A 35 -1.56 33.54 18.54
C PHE A 35 -2.71 34.45 18.08
N LEU A 36 -3.28 34.21 16.89
CA LEU A 36 -4.39 34.98 16.33
C LEU A 36 -5.75 34.61 16.92
N TYR A 37 -5.95 33.35 17.32
CA TYR A 37 -7.22 32.86 17.84
C TYR A 37 -7.17 32.66 19.35
N LYS A 38 -7.39 33.76 20.09
CA LYS A 38 -7.57 33.76 21.54
C LYS A 38 -8.96 33.22 21.97
N ASP A 39 -9.91 33.15 21.04
CA ASP A 39 -11.28 32.69 21.27
C ASP A 39 -11.43 31.18 21.04
N PHE A 40 -11.83 30.45 22.08
CA PHE A 40 -12.02 28.99 22.10
C PHE A 40 -13.07 28.46 21.10
N ARG A 41 -13.95 29.31 20.56
CA ARG A 41 -15.06 28.89 19.69
C ARG A 41 -14.61 28.25 18.36
N LYS A 42 -13.37 28.52 17.91
CA LYS A 42 -12.84 28.00 16.64
C LYS A 42 -11.77 26.92 16.80
N MET A 43 -11.62 26.34 17.99
CA MET A 43 -10.67 25.24 18.25
C MET A 43 -10.88 24.02 17.35
N TYR A 44 -12.07 23.82 16.79
CA TYR A 44 -12.33 22.72 15.86
C TYR A 44 -11.49 22.79 14.58
N LEU A 45 -11.03 23.98 14.17
CA LEU A 45 -10.10 24.16 13.04
C LEU A 45 -8.67 23.70 13.34
N LEU A 46 -8.32 23.54 14.63
CA LEU A 46 -7.01 23.07 15.06
C LEU A 46 -6.85 21.55 14.83
N ALA A 47 -7.95 20.80 14.95
CA ALA A 47 -7.96 19.34 14.78
C ALA A 47 -7.50 18.86 13.38
N PRO A 48 -8.06 19.35 12.25
CA PRO A 48 -7.58 18.94 10.93
C PRO A 48 -6.13 19.37 10.66
N LEU A 49 -5.70 20.50 11.23
CA LEU A 49 -4.33 21.00 11.09
C LEU A 49 -3.33 20.10 11.85
N PHE A 50 -3.71 19.62 13.02
CA PHE A 50 -2.92 18.66 13.79
C PHE A 50 -2.84 17.28 13.10
N LEU A 51 -3.96 16.83 12.53
CA LEU A 51 -4.03 15.57 11.79
C LEU A 51 -3.19 15.62 10.51
N PHE A 52 -3.19 16.77 9.82
CA PHE A 52 -2.30 17.04 8.70
C PHE A 52 -0.82 17.00 9.12
N LEU A 53 -0.47 17.56 10.29
CA LEU A 53 0.90 17.52 10.82
C LEU A 53 1.37 16.08 11.10
N ILE A 54 0.53 15.25 11.73
CA ILE A 54 0.83 13.82 11.97
C ILE A 54 1.08 13.10 10.65
N PHE A 55 0.22 13.32 9.66
CA PHE A 55 0.38 12.72 8.34
C PHE A 55 1.70 13.13 7.68
N LEU A 56 2.08 14.41 7.81
CA LEU A 56 3.31 14.96 7.26
C LEU A 56 4.56 14.34 7.94
N ILE A 57 4.51 14.11 9.25
CA ILE A 57 5.57 13.40 9.99
C ILE A 57 5.69 11.94 9.50
N CYS A 58 4.58 11.22 9.33
CA CYS A 58 4.58 9.87 8.78
C CYS A 58 5.16 9.82 7.36
N CYS A 59 4.83 10.79 6.50
CA CYS A 59 5.42 10.91 5.16
C CYS A 59 6.94 11.11 5.22
N ILE A 60 7.44 11.91 6.16
CA ILE A 60 8.89 12.13 6.34
C ILE A 60 9.58 10.85 6.82
N LEU A 61 9.03 10.16 7.80
CA LEU A 61 9.57 8.87 8.28
C LEU A 61 9.61 7.83 7.17
N SER A 62 8.55 7.74 6.36
CA SER A 62 8.50 6.87 5.18
C SER A 62 9.56 7.23 4.14
N LEU A 63 9.74 8.53 3.85
CA LEU A 63 10.78 9.03 2.95
C LEU A 63 12.18 8.69 3.45
N ILE A 64 12.48 8.92 4.73
CA ILE A 64 13.76 8.62 5.35
C ILE A 64 14.03 7.11 5.31
N GLY A 65 13.05 6.29 5.68
CA GLY A 65 13.14 4.83 5.60
C GLY A 65 13.41 4.34 4.19
N GLY A 66 12.72 4.89 3.20
CA GLY A 66 12.96 4.62 1.77
C GLY A 66 14.36 5.05 1.31
N LEU A 67 14.87 6.19 1.80
CA LEU A 67 16.19 6.72 1.46
C LEU A 67 17.33 5.88 2.07
N ILE A 68 17.20 5.50 3.34
CA ILE A 68 18.12 4.58 4.03
C ILE A 68 18.11 3.22 3.34
N PHE A 69 16.93 2.72 2.98
CA PHE A 69 16.78 1.47 2.24
C PHE A 69 17.47 1.54 0.87
N LEU A 70 17.30 2.64 0.13
CA LEU A 70 17.98 2.85 -1.16
C LEU A 70 19.51 2.96 -1.02
N PHE A 71 19.99 3.56 0.08
CA PHE A 71 21.42 3.75 0.32
C PHE A 71 22.09 2.44 0.74
N LYS A 72 21.43 1.65 1.60
CA LYS A 72 21.89 0.34 2.08
C LYS A 72 21.78 -0.73 1.01
N ASN A 73 20.70 -0.74 0.22
CA ASN A 73 20.46 -1.70 -0.86
C ASN A 73 20.76 -1.08 -2.24
N ARG A 74 22.00 -0.66 -2.45
CA ARG A 74 22.48 -0.04 -3.70
C ARG A 74 22.38 -0.97 -4.94
N LYS A 75 22.12 -2.27 -4.73
CA LYS A 75 21.84 -3.28 -5.77
C LYS A 75 20.33 -3.43 -5.93
N LEU A 76 19.72 -2.71 -6.87
CA LEU A 76 18.29 -2.81 -7.22
C LEU A 76 17.88 -4.19 -7.78
N ASP A 77 18.83 -5.06 -8.13
CA ASP A 77 18.54 -6.40 -8.63
C ASP A 77 17.80 -7.29 -7.62
N SER A 78 18.05 -7.11 -6.31
CA SER A 78 17.32 -7.83 -5.27
C SER A 78 15.88 -7.34 -5.13
N LEU A 79 15.59 -6.06 -5.42
CA LEU A 79 14.24 -5.51 -5.43
C LEU A 79 13.41 -5.99 -6.63
N LYS A 80 14.01 -6.13 -7.81
CA LYS A 80 13.35 -6.78 -8.96
C LYS A 80 13.04 -8.24 -8.64
N LYS A 81 13.98 -8.97 -8.02
CA LYS A 81 13.73 -10.36 -7.57
C LYS A 81 12.64 -10.45 -6.51
N LEU A 82 12.57 -9.52 -5.56
CA LEU A 82 11.50 -9.49 -4.54
C LEU A 82 10.13 -9.24 -5.17
N LYS A 83 10.00 -8.25 -6.06
CA LYS A 83 8.74 -8.00 -6.77
C LYS A 83 8.32 -9.18 -7.65
N ALA A 84 9.27 -9.79 -8.37
CA ALA A 84 9.00 -10.98 -9.16
C ALA A 84 8.54 -12.16 -8.29
N LYS A 85 9.17 -12.35 -7.12
CA LYS A 85 8.78 -13.41 -6.18
C LYS A 85 7.38 -13.17 -5.60
N THR A 86 7.05 -11.94 -5.19
CA THR A 86 5.71 -11.60 -4.68
C THR A 86 4.63 -11.75 -5.76
N ALA A 87 4.90 -11.33 -6.99
CA ALA A 87 3.99 -11.55 -8.12
C ALA A 87 3.80 -13.05 -8.44
N LEU A 88 4.88 -13.84 -8.33
CA LEU A 88 4.84 -15.28 -8.52
C LEU A 88 4.04 -15.99 -7.41
N GLU A 89 4.23 -15.61 -6.15
CA GLU A 89 3.48 -16.16 -5.01
C GLU A 89 1.98 -15.85 -5.12
N LEU A 90 1.62 -14.63 -5.53
CA LEU A 90 0.22 -14.25 -5.83
C LEU A 90 -0.35 -15.05 -7.01
N GLY A 91 0.43 -15.26 -8.07
CA GLY A 91 0.03 -16.08 -9.21
C GLY A 91 -0.22 -17.54 -8.82
N ILE A 92 0.68 -18.14 -8.03
CA ILE A 92 0.51 -19.51 -7.51
C ILE A 92 -0.73 -19.61 -6.62
N PHE A 93 -0.99 -18.60 -5.78
CA PHE A 93 -2.18 -18.56 -4.94
C PHE A 93 -3.46 -18.50 -5.79
N TYR A 94 -3.49 -17.66 -6.83
CA TYR A 94 -4.62 -17.59 -7.76
C TYR A 94 -4.89 -18.94 -8.44
N PHE A 95 -3.86 -19.59 -8.98
CA PHE A 95 -3.98 -20.91 -9.59
C PHE A 95 -4.46 -21.99 -8.61
N LYS A 96 -4.01 -21.94 -7.36
CA LYS A 96 -4.45 -22.88 -6.33
C LYS A 96 -5.93 -22.73 -6.01
N ILE A 97 -6.42 -21.50 -5.85
CA ILE A 97 -7.85 -21.23 -5.64
C ILE A 97 -8.67 -21.65 -6.85
N LEU A 98 -8.20 -21.34 -8.07
CA LEU A 98 -8.88 -21.75 -9.30
C LEU A 98 -9.01 -23.28 -9.41
N SER A 99 -7.94 -24.02 -9.10
CA SER A 99 -7.96 -25.49 -9.12
C SER A 99 -8.92 -26.08 -8.07
N ILE A 100 -9.02 -25.46 -6.89
CA ILE A 100 -9.99 -25.86 -5.86
C ILE A 100 -11.42 -25.64 -6.38
N ILE A 101 -11.70 -24.48 -6.97
CA ILE A 101 -13.02 -24.17 -7.54
C ILE A 101 -13.37 -25.19 -8.62
N GLU A 102 -12.44 -25.50 -9.52
CA GLU A 102 -12.64 -26.48 -10.59
C GLU A 102 -12.91 -27.89 -10.06
N GLN A 103 -12.22 -28.32 -9.00
CA GLN A 103 -12.52 -29.59 -8.32
C GLN A 103 -13.93 -29.61 -7.72
N PHE A 104 -14.36 -28.51 -7.09
CA PHE A 104 -15.72 -28.40 -6.54
C PHE A 104 -16.78 -28.35 -7.65
N THR A 105 -16.53 -27.65 -8.75
CA THR A 105 -17.43 -27.64 -9.91
C THR A 105 -17.54 -29.03 -10.53
N ASN A 106 -16.43 -29.75 -10.68
CA ASN A 106 -16.44 -31.12 -11.20
C ASN A 106 -17.13 -32.11 -10.24
N LEU A 107 -16.95 -31.96 -8.92
CA LEU A 107 -17.71 -32.74 -7.93
C LEU A 107 -19.21 -32.42 -7.98
N SER A 108 -19.56 -31.14 -8.10
CA SER A 108 -20.95 -30.70 -8.20
C SER A 108 -21.61 -31.20 -9.49
N ALA A 109 -20.90 -31.16 -10.62
CA ALA A 109 -21.37 -31.72 -11.89
C ALA A 109 -21.52 -33.25 -11.82
N LYS A 110 -20.59 -33.95 -11.17
CA LYS A 110 -20.69 -35.40 -10.94
C LYS A 110 -21.87 -35.75 -10.05
N ASN A 111 -22.10 -35.02 -8.96
CA ASN A 111 -23.23 -35.22 -8.07
C ASN A 111 -24.58 -34.89 -8.75
N ALA A 112 -24.62 -33.87 -9.62
CA ALA A 112 -25.80 -33.56 -10.42
C ALA A 112 -26.13 -34.65 -11.46
N SER A 113 -25.12 -35.36 -11.97
CA SER A 113 -25.33 -36.51 -12.87
C SER A 113 -25.78 -37.78 -12.14
N LEU A 114 -25.39 -37.95 -10.86
CA LEU A 114 -25.82 -39.08 -10.03
C LEU A 114 -27.30 -38.92 -9.62
N ASN A 115 -27.74 -37.74 -9.21
CA ASN A 115 -29.15 -37.47 -8.87
C ASN A 115 -30.13 -37.65 -10.05
N LYS A 116 -29.65 -37.54 -11.30
CA LYS A 116 -30.48 -37.84 -12.48
C LYS A 116 -30.54 -39.33 -12.80
N GLY A 117 -29.62 -40.15 -12.30
CA GLY A 117 -29.66 -41.60 -12.48
C GLY A 117 -30.75 -42.25 -11.62
N ASP A 118 -30.92 -41.75 -10.40
CA ASP A 118 -31.86 -42.29 -9.42
C ASP A 118 -33.33 -41.99 -9.77
N GLU A 119 -33.59 -40.94 -10.55
CA GLU A 119 -34.94 -40.55 -11.00
C GLU A 119 -35.54 -41.52 -12.05
N TYR A 120 -34.72 -42.38 -12.67
CA TYR A 120 -35.18 -43.40 -13.62
C TYR A 120 -35.43 -44.78 -13.00
N GLU A 121 -34.99 -45.03 -11.75
CA GLU A 121 -35.26 -46.31 -11.06
C GLU A 121 -36.56 -46.30 -10.26
N GLU A 122 -37.10 -45.13 -9.85
CA GLU A 122 -38.39 -45.06 -9.15
C GLU A 122 -39.65 -45.19 -10.04
N LYS A 123 -39.49 -45.29 -11.36
CA LYS A 123 -40.61 -45.49 -12.32
C LYS A 123 -40.60 -46.87 -12.99
N LYS A 124 -40.48 -47.94 -12.21
CA LYS A 124 -40.77 -49.31 -12.67
C LYS A 124 -41.69 -50.05 -11.73
#